data_AF-A0A350FZZ1-F1
#
_entry.id   AF-A0A350FZZ1-F1
#
_cell.length_a   1.000
_cell.length_b   1.000
_cell.length_c   1.000
_cell.angle_alpha   90.00
_cell.angle_beta   90.00
_cell.angle_gamma   90.00
#
_symmetry.space_group_name_H-M   'P 1'
#
loop_
_entity.id
_entity.type
_entity.pdbx_description
1 polymer ?
#
loop_
_entity_poly.entity_id
_entity_poly.type
_entity_poly.pdbx_seq_one_letter_code
_entity_poly.pdbx_strand_id
1 'polypeptide(L)'
;KQPSSKADAKSAPRKLGYNEKRELEDIPKRIEGLENEQNQLTVKMEAPGFYQQDGAVITQAVERLEQIHDELSRLYHRWGELEESSH
;
A
#
# COMPACT_ATOMS: atom_id res chain seq x y z
N LYS A 1 -20.36 20.67 -26.18
CA LYS A 1 -18.90 20.50 -26.21
C LYS A 1 -18.60 19.12 -25.65
N GLN A 2 -18.00 18.26 -26.45
CA GLN A 2 -17.57 16.90 -26.11
C GLN A 2 -16.12 16.79 -26.64
N PRO A 3 -15.26 15.81 -26.26
CA PRO A 3 -15.55 14.64 -25.42
C PRO A 3 -14.37 14.08 -24.55
N SER A 4 -14.66 12.97 -23.86
CA SER A 4 -13.79 11.78 -23.64
C SER A 4 -12.58 11.82 -22.69
N SER A 5 -12.63 10.92 -21.70
CA SER A 5 -11.68 9.80 -21.69
C SER A 5 -12.45 8.49 -21.51
N LYS A 6 -12.42 7.68 -22.58
CA LYS A 6 -12.88 6.30 -22.62
C LYS A 6 -11.97 5.47 -21.70
N ALA A 7 -12.52 4.99 -20.59
CA ALA A 7 -11.96 3.89 -19.83
C ALA A 7 -12.31 2.59 -20.55
N ASP A 8 -11.68 2.31 -21.69
CA ASP A 8 -11.71 1.00 -22.34
C ASP A 8 -10.51 0.91 -23.27
N ALA A 9 -9.40 0.47 -22.69
CA ALA A 9 -8.30 -0.08 -23.44
C ALA A 9 -7.77 -1.27 -22.66
N LYS A 10 -8.43 -2.43 -22.85
CA LYS A 10 -7.77 -3.75 -22.80
C LYS A 10 -6.55 -3.66 -23.71
N SER A 11 -5.44 -3.23 -23.14
CA SER A 11 -4.22 -2.95 -23.88
C SER A 11 -3.33 -4.16 -23.70
N ALA A 12 -2.93 -4.74 -24.83
CA ALA A 12 -1.83 -5.70 -24.88
C ALA A 12 -0.68 -5.26 -23.95
N PRO A 13 0.07 -6.22 -23.34
CA PRO A 13 1.12 -5.91 -22.39
C PRO A 13 2.07 -4.89 -23.01
N ARG A 14 1.98 -3.64 -22.54
CA ARG A 14 2.93 -2.60 -22.93
C ARG A 14 4.13 -2.78 -22.04
N LYS A 15 5.31 -2.89 -22.66
CA LYS A 15 6.58 -2.83 -21.94
C LYS A 15 6.59 -1.66 -20.97
N LEU A 16 6.94 -1.94 -19.72
CA LEU A 16 7.08 -0.94 -18.66
C LEU A 16 7.94 0.25 -19.11
N GLY A 17 7.46 1.46 -18.84
CA GLY A 17 8.24 2.69 -18.96
C GLY A 17 9.30 2.82 -17.86
N TYR A 18 10.20 3.79 -17.98
CA TYR A 18 11.27 4.04 -16.99
C TYR A 18 10.71 4.27 -15.56
N ASN A 19 9.65 5.06 -15.44
CA ASN A 19 9.02 5.35 -14.15
C ASN A 19 8.40 4.09 -13.52
N GLU A 20 7.79 3.24 -14.33
CA GLU A 20 7.12 2.02 -13.86
C GLU A 20 8.13 0.94 -13.45
N LYS A 21 9.28 0.84 -14.12
CA LYS A 21 10.39 -0.02 -13.69
C LYS A 21 10.95 0.41 -12.35
N ARG A 22 11.16 1.71 -12.16
CA ARG A 22 11.60 2.24 -10.86
C ARG A 22 10.55 2.00 -9.78
N GLU A 23 9.28 2.19 -10.11
CA GLU A 23 8.17 1.89 -9.20
C GLU A 23 8.17 0.41 -8.80
N LEU A 24 8.36 -0.52 -9.74
CA LEU A 24 8.47 -1.95 -9.48
C LEU A 24 9.61 -2.30 -8.51
N GLU A 25 10.76 -1.63 -8.64
CA GLU A 25 11.91 -1.81 -7.73
C GLU A 25 11.70 -1.17 -6.34
N ASP A 26 10.88 -0.13 -6.26
CA ASP A 26 10.64 0.63 -5.02
C ASP A 26 9.48 0.06 -4.20
N ILE A 27 8.46 -0.54 -4.82
CA ILE A 27 7.28 -1.07 -4.12
C ILE A 27 7.66 -2.14 -3.07
N PRO A 28 8.50 -3.16 -3.36
CA PRO A 28 8.87 -4.15 -2.36
C PRO A 28 9.48 -3.55 -1.08
N LYS A 29 10.31 -2.51 -1.23
CA LYS A 29 10.92 -1.79 -0.10
C LYS A 29 9.87 -1.03 0.72
N ARG A 30 8.85 -0.47 0.06
CA ARG A 30 7.75 0.21 0.74
C ARG A 30 6.86 -0.78 1.50
N ILE A 31 6.58 -1.93 0.88
CA ILE A 31 5.84 -3.02 1.52
C ILE A 31 6.56 -3.47 2.78
N GLU A 32 7.85 -3.78 2.70
CA GLU A 32 8.65 -4.20 3.87
C GLU A 32 8.62 -3.15 5.00
N GLY A 33 8.74 -1.86 4.66
CA GLY A 33 8.64 -0.77 5.62
C GLY A 33 7.29 -0.70 6.32
N LEU A 34 6.20 -0.83 5.56
CA LEU A 34 4.83 -0.82 6.09
C LEU A 34 4.51 -2.07 6.91
N GLU A 35 5.00 -3.25 6.52
CA GLU A 35 4.83 -4.48 7.29
C GLU A 35 5.57 -4.42 8.64
N ASN A 36 6.78 -3.85 8.64
CA ASN A 36 7.53 -3.62 9.87
C ASN A 36 6.80 -2.61 10.79
N GLU A 37 6.25 -1.53 10.22
CA GLU A 37 5.45 -0.56 10.99
C GLU A 37 4.18 -1.22 11.55
N GLN A 38 3.46 -2.01 10.74
CA GLN A 38 2.29 -2.78 11.17
C GLN A 38 2.63 -3.66 12.36
N ASN A 39 3.72 -4.43 12.27
CA ASN A 39 4.15 -5.33 13.33
C ASN A 39 4.49 -4.57 14.61
N GLN A 40 5.26 -3.48 14.51
CA GLN A 40 5.59 -2.64 15.67
C GLN A 40 4.34 -2.05 16.33
N LEU A 41 3.36 -1.64 15.53
CA LEU A 41 2.11 -1.08 16.03
C LEU A 41 1.26 -2.14 16.73
N THR A 42 1.13 -3.32 16.13
CA THR A 42 0.44 -4.48 16.73
C THR A 42 1.09 -4.86 18.05
N VAL A 43 2.42 -5.01 18.11
CA VAL A 43 3.14 -5.33 19.36
C VAL A 43 2.91 -4.26 20.44
N LYS A 44 2.85 -2.97 20.07
CA LYS A 44 2.50 -1.90 21.00
C LYS A 44 1.06 -2.03 21.50
N MET A 45 0.12 -2.37 20.62
CA MET A 45 -1.30 -2.52 20.95
C MET A 45 -1.58 -3.73 21.84
N GLU A 46 -0.77 -4.79 21.73
CA GLU A 46 -0.83 -5.98 22.59
C GLU A 46 -0.32 -5.72 24.02
N ALA A 47 0.36 -4.60 24.27
CA ALA A 47 0.86 -4.28 25.59
C ALA A 47 -0.31 -4.08 26.59
N PRO A 48 -0.26 -4.66 27.81
CA PRO A 48 -1.37 -4.60 28.77
C PRO A 48 -1.85 -3.19 29.15
N GLY A 49 -0.98 -2.18 29.02
CA GLY A 49 -1.30 -0.78 29.31
C GLY A 49 -1.74 0.04 28.09
N PHE A 50 -1.74 -0.52 26.89
CA PHE A 50 -2.03 0.23 25.67
C PHE A 50 -3.45 0.80 25.67
N TYR A 51 -4.44 -0.03 25.95
CA TYR A 51 -5.85 0.37 26.00
C TYR A 51 -6.22 1.17 27.27
N GLN A 52 -5.24 1.46 28.13
CA GLN A 52 -5.39 2.36 29.28
C GLN A 52 -4.86 3.78 28.97
N GLN A 53 -4.26 3.99 27.81
CA GLN A 53 -3.79 5.30 27.36
C GLN A 53 -4.95 6.23 26.98
N ASP A 54 -4.63 7.47 26.63
CA ASP A 54 -5.61 8.43 26.15
C ASP A 54 -6.34 7.90 24.90
N GLY A 55 -7.65 8.15 24.84
CA GLY A 55 -8.48 7.69 23.72
C GLY A 55 -7.98 8.16 22.36
N ALA A 56 -7.41 9.37 22.28
CA ALA A 56 -6.84 9.88 21.03
C ALA A 56 -5.62 9.07 20.57
N VAL A 57 -4.81 8.55 21.51
CA VAL A 57 -3.65 7.70 21.18
C VAL A 57 -4.12 6.33 20.67
N ILE A 58 -5.13 5.75 21.32
CA ILE A 58 -5.72 4.49 20.89
C ILE A 58 -6.33 4.64 19.50
N THR A 59 -7.13 5.68 19.27
CA THR A 59 -7.75 5.97 17.96
C THR A 59 -6.70 6.16 16.88
N GLN A 60 -5.65 6.96 17.12
CA GLN A 60 -4.57 7.17 16.14
C GLN A 60 -3.85 5.87 15.77
N ALA A 61 -3.61 4.99 16.73
CA ALA A 61 -2.98 3.70 16.45
C ALA A 61 -3.90 2.79 15.61
N VAL A 62 -5.19 2.72 15.94
CA VAL A 62 -6.15 1.93 15.16
C VAL A 62 -6.27 2.48 13.73
N GLU A 63 -6.44 3.79 13.57
CA GLU A 63 -6.49 4.44 12.26
C GLU A 63 -5.21 4.21 11.45
N ARG A 64 -4.04 4.30 12.09
CA ARG A 64 -2.77 4.04 11.40
C ARG A 64 -2.65 2.58 10.97
N LEU A 65 -3.12 1.64 11.79
CA LEU A 65 -3.12 0.21 11.44
C LEU A 65 -4.01 -0.08 10.22
N GLU A 66 -5.20 0.54 10.18
CA GLU A 66 -6.12 0.45 9.03
C GLU A 66 -5.52 1.06 7.77
N GLN A 67 -4.91 2.25 7.88
CA GLN A 67 -4.22 2.89 6.75
C GLN A 67 -3.10 2.02 6.19
N ILE A 68 -2.28 1.42 7.05
CA ILE A 68 -1.20 0.52 6.63
C ILE A 68 -1.77 -0.69 5.90
N HIS A 69 -2.86 -1.29 6.38
CA HIS A 69 -3.50 -2.42 5.70
C HIS A 69 -3.96 -2.04 4.28
N ASP A 70 -4.63 -0.91 4.15
CA ASP A 70 -5.10 -0.39 2.86
C ASP A 70 -3.94 -0.05 1.91
N GLU A 71 -2.87 0.57 2.43
CA GLU A 71 -1.67 0.89 1.67
C GLU A 71 -0.96 -0.37 1.17
N LEU A 72 -0.78 -1.37 2.03
CA LEU A 72 -0.21 -2.67 1.67
C LEU A 72 -1.00 -3.35 0.56
N SER A 73 -2.34 -3.43 0.71
CA SER A 73 -3.22 -4.02 -0.30
C SER A 73 -3.07 -3.35 -1.66
N ARG A 74 -3.05 -2.01 -1.70
CA ARG A 74 -2.83 -1.22 -2.93
C ARG A 74 -1.45 -1.47 -3.54
N LEU A 75 -0.40 -1.51 -2.73
CA LEU A 75 0.97 -1.75 -3.19
C LEU A 75 1.14 -3.16 -3.74
N TYR A 76 0.59 -4.17 -3.08
CA TYR A 76 0.62 -5.55 -3.56
C TYR A 76 -0.10 -5.70 -4.90
N HIS A 77 -1.29 -5.09 -5.05
CA HIS A 77 -2.01 -5.08 -6.32
C HIS A 77 -1.19 -4.42 -7.43
N ARG A 78 -0.66 -3.21 -7.17
CA ARG A 78 0.15 -2.46 -8.13
C ARG A 78 1.42 -3.21 -8.52
N TRP A 79 2.08 -3.85 -7.56
CA TRP A 79 3.27 -4.66 -7.82
C TRP A 79 2.94 -5.84 -8.75
N GLY A 80 1.82 -6.54 -8.51
CA GLY A 80 1.36 -7.62 -9.38
C GLY A 80 1.08 -7.16 -10.82
N GLU A 81 0.41 -6.02 -11.01
CA GLU A 81 0.16 -5.44 -12.34
C GLU A 81 1.47 -5.10 -13.08
N LEU A 82 2.46 -4.58 -12.36
CA LEU A 82 3.76 -4.22 -12.90
C LEU A 82 4.59 -5.46 -13.24
N GLU A 83 4.59 -6.49 -12.39
CA GLU A 83 5.24 -7.79 -12.65
C GLU A 83 4.64 -8.49 -13.86
N GLU A 84 3.30 -8.47 -14.02
CA GLU A 84 2.61 -9.02 -15.19
C GLU A 84 2.98 -8.27 -16.47
N SER A 85 3.16 -6.96 -16.39
CA SER A 85 3.56 -6.11 -17.53
C SER A 85 5.08 -6.13 -17.82
N SER A 86 5.87 -6.70 -16.90
CA SER A 86 7.33 -6.88 -17.04
C SER A 86 7.69 -8.18 -17.79
N HIS A 87 6.86 -9.22 -17.64
CA HIS A 87 7.00 -10.52 -18.32
C HIS A 87 6.58 -10.46 -19.80
#